data_AF-A0A7R7H8F0-F1
#
_entry.id   AF-A0A7R7H8F0-F1
#
_cell.length_a   1.000
_cell.length_b   1.000
_cell.length_c   1.000
_cell.angle_alpha   90.00
_cell.angle_beta   90.00
_cell.angle_gamma   90.00
#
_symmetry.space_group_name_H-M   'P 1'
#
loop_
_entity.id
_entity.type
_entity.pdbx_description
1 polymer ?
#
loop_
_entity_poly.entity_id
_entity_poly.type
_entity_poly.pdbx_seq_one_letter_code
_entity_poly.pdbx_strand_id
1 'polypeptide(L)'
;MPREADQMRRAGNYVLGLMDDIERARAERDLEIDADFRGAVLRVAERMRLLDLRPDTASADAWRAISARIAEMPQMRGRPSPAVGPSQGAGPDGRGLHSVSGPRGRLIAIGLVAACAVGYAAGVATGRFW
;
A
#
# COMPACT_ATOMS: atom_id res chain seq x y z
N MET A 1 28.11 5.74 12.29
CA MET A 1 27.24 6.24 13.37
C MET A 1 25.89 5.53 13.28
N PRO A 2 25.59 4.56 14.17
CA PRO A 2 24.38 3.73 14.09
C PRO A 2 23.08 4.55 14.27
N ARG A 3 23.12 5.61 15.08
CA ARG A 3 21.97 6.46 15.40
C ARG A 3 21.37 7.18 14.18
N GLU A 4 22.21 7.68 13.27
CA GLU A 4 21.76 8.36 12.05
C GLU A 4 21.08 7.39 11.08
N ALA A 5 21.63 6.18 10.93
CA ALA A 5 21.06 5.15 10.09
C ALA A 5 19.70 4.67 10.63
N ASP A 6 19.59 4.52 11.94
CA ASP A 6 18.33 4.19 12.61
C ASP A 6 17.28 5.30 12.43
N GLN A 7 17.69 6.56 12.55
CA GLN A 7 16.80 7.71 12.36
C GLN A 7 16.33 7.83 10.92
N MET A 8 17.21 7.59 9.95
CA MET A 8 16.86 7.55 8.53
C MET A 8 15.89 6.40 8.21
N ARG A 9 16.12 5.20 8.76
CA ARG A 9 15.22 4.06 8.61
C ARG A 9 13.84 4.37 9.19
N ARG A 10 13.79 4.96 10.39
CA ARG A 10 12.55 5.32 11.07
C ARG A 10 11.79 6.42 10.32
N ALA A 11 12.50 7.42 9.80
CA ALA A 11 11.92 8.47 8.95
C ALA A 11 11.38 7.90 7.63
N GLY A 12 12.08 6.93 7.03
CA GLY A 12 11.62 6.17 5.88
C GLY A 12 10.29 5.47 6.13
N ASN A 13 10.19 4.73 7.24
CA ASN A 13 8.96 4.06 7.63
C ASN A 13 7.80 5.05 7.85
N TYR A 14 8.08 6.22 8.43
CA TYR A 14 7.08 7.26 8.64
C TYR A 14 6.57 7.85 7.32
N VAL A 15 7.46 8.31 6.43
CA VAL A 15 7.09 8.93 5.15
C VAL A 15 6.36 7.95 4.23
N LEU A 16 6.77 6.68 4.21
CA LEU A 16 6.15 5.64 3.39
C LEU A 16 4.89 5.04 4.02
N GLY A 17 4.48 5.48 5.21
CA GLY A 17 3.28 4.98 5.89
C GLY A 17 3.37 3.53 6.34
N LEU A 18 4.58 3.04 6.65
CA LEU A 18 4.85 1.66 7.09
C LEU A 18 4.79 1.47 8.62
N MET A 19 4.48 2.53 9.36
CA MET A 19 4.31 2.50 10.81
C MET A 19 2.88 2.15 11.20
N ASP A 20 2.73 1.41 12.30
CA ASP A 20 1.42 1.25 12.93
C ASP A 20 0.94 2.54 13.62
N ASP A 21 -0.31 2.57 14.06
CA ASP A 21 -0.93 3.77 14.65
C ASP A 21 -0.21 4.26 15.92
N ILE A 22 0.34 3.35 16.72
CA ILE A 22 1.03 3.68 17.97
C ILE A 22 2.41 4.24 17.66
N GLU A 23 3.14 3.60 16.76
CA GLU A 23 4.44 4.07 16.27
C GLU A 23 4.33 5.42 15.59
N ARG A 24 3.27 5.61 14.80
CA ARG A 24 2.95 6.87 14.12
C ARG A 24 2.66 7.98 15.11
N ALA A 25 1.80 7.75 16.10
CA ALA A 25 1.51 8.76 17.13
C ALA A 25 2.76 9.18 17.91
N ARG A 26 3.67 8.23 18.17
CA ARG A 26 4.98 8.55 18.77
C ARG A 26 5.83 9.37 17.81
N ALA A 27 5.91 8.99 16.53
CA ALA A 27 6.67 9.73 15.53
C ALA A 27 6.14 11.16 15.33
N GLU A 28 4.83 11.37 15.37
CA GLU A 28 4.20 12.70 15.29
C GLU A 28 4.60 13.59 16.46
N ARG A 29 4.62 13.05 17.69
CA ARG A 29 5.16 13.78 18.85
C ARG A 29 6.64 14.06 18.71
N ASP A 30 7.41 13.10 18.21
CA ASP A 30 8.86 13.25 18.02
C ASP A 30 9.18 14.31 16.96
N LEU A 31 8.32 14.52 15.95
CA LEU A 31 8.52 15.59 14.95
C LEU A 31 8.55 16.99 15.59
N GLU A 32 7.78 17.21 16.66
CA GLU A 32 7.74 18.49 17.37
C GLU A 32 9.03 18.73 18.17
N ILE A 33 9.60 17.66 18.75
CA ILE A 33 10.67 17.74 19.75
C ILE A 33 12.06 17.52 19.13
N ASP A 34 12.20 16.56 18.19
CA ASP A 34 13.47 16.11 17.62
C ASP A 34 13.72 16.74 16.24
N ALA A 35 14.64 17.71 16.20
CA ALA A 35 15.03 18.41 14.98
C ALA A 35 15.78 17.50 13.98
N ASP A 36 16.55 16.52 14.46
CA ASP A 36 17.31 15.60 13.60
C ASP A 36 16.35 14.63 12.90
N PHE A 37 15.33 14.15 13.61
CA PHE A 37 14.30 13.30 13.05
C PHE A 37 13.48 14.05 12.00
N ARG A 38 13.11 15.30 12.29
CA ARG A 38 12.42 16.19 11.34
C ARG A 38 13.25 16.40 10.08
N GLY A 39 14.56 16.65 10.22
CA GLY A 39 15.49 16.76 9.10
C GLY A 39 15.59 15.48 8.27
N ALA A 40 15.60 14.31 8.92
CA ALA A 40 15.58 13.03 8.23
C ALA A 40 14.30 12.81 7.44
N VAL A 41 13.12 13.12 8.01
CA VAL A 41 11.82 13.03 7.33
C VAL A 41 11.79 13.93 6.09
N LEU A 42 12.25 15.18 6.21
CA LEU A 42 12.31 16.11 5.07
C LEU A 42 13.22 15.58 3.94
N ARG A 43 14.39 15.03 4.27
CA ARG A 43 15.30 14.44 3.27
C ARG A 43 14.67 13.26 2.54
N VAL A 44 13.94 12.40 3.26
CA VAL A 44 13.23 11.27 2.64
C VAL A 44 12.09 11.76 1.76
N ALA A 45 11.27 12.69 2.26
CA ALA A 45 10.13 13.23 1.53
C ALA A 45 10.56 13.90 0.21
N GLU A 46 11.64 14.69 0.23
CA GLU A 46 12.17 15.31 -0.98
C GLU A 46 12.65 14.27 -2.00
N ARG A 47 13.28 13.19 -1.53
CA ARG A 47 13.68 12.08 -2.40
C ARG A 47 12.47 11.38 -3.05
N MET A 48 11.37 11.24 -2.31
CA MET A 48 10.14 10.66 -2.85
C MET A 48 9.46 11.60 -3.85
N ARG A 49 9.48 12.91 -3.59
CA ARG A 49 8.97 13.92 -4.52
C ARG A 49 9.65 13.84 -5.88
N LEU A 50 10.96 13.57 -5.93
CA LEU A 50 11.68 13.37 -7.19
C LEU A 50 11.15 12.17 -8.01
N LEU A 51 10.60 11.14 -7.35
CA LEU A 51 9.99 10.00 -8.03
C LEU A 51 8.64 10.35 -8.67
N ASP A 52 7.95 11.32 -8.08
CA ASP A 52 6.62 11.79 -8.51
C ASP A 52 6.68 12.80 -9.67
N LEU A 53 7.87 13.34 -9.97
CA LEU A 53 8.08 14.25 -11.11
C LEU A 53 7.95 13.58 -12.49
N ARG A 54 7.67 12.27 -12.56
CA ARG A 54 7.51 11.58 -13.84
C ARG A 54 6.06 11.66 -14.30
N PRO A 55 5.79 12.18 -15.52
CA PRO A 55 4.42 12.31 -16.01
C PRO A 55 3.74 10.93 -16.11
N ASP A 56 2.44 10.90 -15.81
CA ASP A 56 1.53 9.74 -15.85
C ASP A 56 1.45 9.00 -17.20
N THR A 57 2.17 9.48 -18.21
CA THR A 57 2.18 8.94 -19.58
C THR A 57 3.32 7.95 -19.79
N ALA A 58 3.52 7.00 -18.87
CA ALA A 58 4.40 5.87 -19.15
C ALA A 58 3.71 4.99 -20.21
N SER A 59 4.04 5.23 -21.49
CA SER A 59 3.50 4.44 -22.59
C SER A 59 3.84 2.95 -22.42
N ALA A 60 3.03 2.06 -22.99
CA ALA A 60 3.32 0.63 -23.00
C ALA A 60 4.73 0.31 -23.56
N ASP A 61 5.26 1.19 -24.42
CA ASP A 61 6.62 1.09 -24.97
C ASP A 61 7.70 1.40 -23.93
N ALA A 62 7.47 2.39 -23.06
CA ALA A 62 8.38 2.69 -21.95
C ALA A 62 8.47 1.51 -20.98
N TRP A 63 7.34 0.87 -20.67
CA TRP A 63 7.33 -0.34 -19.84
C TRP A 63 8.04 -1.53 -20.49
N ARG A 64 7.85 -1.74 -21.80
CA ARG A 64 8.59 -2.76 -22.54
C ARG A 64 10.10 -2.52 -22.48
N ALA A 65 10.56 -1.30 -22.72
CA ALA A 65 11.97 -0.95 -22.65
C ALA A 65 12.59 -1.17 -21.26
N ILE A 66 11.88 -0.76 -20.20
CA ILE A 66 12.30 -0.99 -18.82
C ILE A 66 12.40 -2.49 -18.52
N SER A 67 11.39 -3.27 -18.92
CA SER A 67 11.35 -4.72 -18.67
C SER A 67 12.52 -5.46 -19.35
N ALA A 68 12.83 -5.12 -20.61
CA ALA A 68 13.96 -5.67 -21.33
C ALA A 68 15.28 -5.33 -20.65
N ARG A 69 15.45 -4.07 -20.23
CA ARG A 69 16.65 -3.60 -19.53
C ARG A 69 16.86 -4.31 -18.20
N ILE A 70 15.79 -4.57 -17.45
CA ILE A 70 15.84 -5.31 -16.19
C ILE A 70 16.25 -6.77 -16.46
N ALA A 71 15.68 -7.42 -17.48
CA ALA A 71 16.03 -8.79 -17.85
C ALA A 71 17.50 -8.96 -18.26
N GLU A 72 18.10 -7.91 -18.83
CA GLU A 72 19.53 -7.88 -19.19
C GLU A 72 20.48 -7.69 -18.01
N MET A 73 20.00 -7.36 -16.81
CA MET A 73 20.87 -7.08 -15.67
C MET A 73 21.59 -8.36 -15.21
N PRO A 74 22.85 -8.28 -14.74
CA PRO A 74 23.61 -9.43 -14.28
C PRO A 74 22.88 -10.26 -13.21
N GLN A 75 22.17 -9.61 -12.29
CA GLN A 75 21.37 -10.25 -11.24
C GLN A 75 20.16 -11.06 -11.75
N MET A 76 19.77 -10.90 -13.02
CA MET A 76 18.73 -11.71 -13.67
C MET A 76 19.30 -12.90 -14.44
N ARG A 77 20.59 -12.85 -14.82
CA ARG A 77 21.25 -13.98 -15.50
C ARG A 77 21.48 -15.10 -14.48
N GLY A 78 20.70 -16.18 -14.59
CA GLY A 78 20.77 -17.36 -13.72
C GLY A 78 19.54 -17.59 -12.85
N ARG A 79 18.54 -16.69 -12.86
CA ARG A 79 17.23 -16.98 -12.29
C ARG A 79 16.41 -17.72 -13.36
N PRO A 80 15.93 -18.95 -13.13
CA PRO A 80 14.96 -19.54 -14.04
C PRO A 80 13.78 -18.57 -14.15
N SER A 81 13.36 -18.28 -15.39
CA SER A 81 12.13 -17.52 -15.64
C SER A 81 11.05 -18.12 -14.75
N PRO A 82 10.37 -17.34 -13.89
CA PRO A 82 9.27 -17.89 -13.13
C PRO A 82 8.24 -18.30 -14.17
N ALA A 83 8.16 -19.60 -14.43
CA ALA A 83 6.95 -20.18 -14.99
C ALA A 83 5.81 -19.61 -14.14
N VAL A 84 4.81 -19.05 -14.81
CA VAL A 84 3.58 -18.57 -14.17
C VAL A 84 2.87 -19.81 -13.61
N GLY A 85 3.37 -20.31 -12.50
CA GLY A 85 2.72 -21.24 -11.59
C GLY A 85 2.08 -20.44 -10.47
N PRO A 86 0.98 -20.92 -9.88
CA PRO A 86 0.29 -20.20 -8.84
C PRO A 86 1.26 -19.91 -7.69
N SER A 87 1.48 -18.61 -7.46
CA SER A 87 2.33 -18.09 -6.38
C SER A 87 1.83 -18.62 -5.04
N GLN A 88 2.55 -19.58 -4.45
CA GLN A 88 2.49 -19.81 -3.00
C GLN A 88 3.36 -18.71 -2.36
N GLY A 89 2.73 -17.58 -2.10
CA GLY A 89 3.37 -16.41 -1.51
C GLY A 89 3.74 -16.66 -0.06
N ALA A 90 5.04 -16.65 0.23
CA ALA A 90 5.54 -16.18 1.52
C ALA A 90 5.34 -14.66 1.55
N GLY A 91 4.26 -14.22 2.18
CA GLY A 91 3.90 -12.80 2.27
C GLY A 91 4.61 -12.12 3.45
N PRO A 92 5.05 -10.86 3.31
CA PRO A 92 5.17 -9.96 4.46
C PRO A 92 3.76 -9.72 5.02
N ASP A 93 3.66 -9.50 6.35
CA ASP A 93 2.43 -9.29 7.12
C ASP A 93 1.64 -8.03 6.69
N GLY A 94 1.12 -8.05 5.46
CA GLY A 94 0.07 -7.16 5.01
C GLY A 94 -1.25 -7.77 5.46
N ARG A 95 -1.97 -7.08 6.34
CA ARG A 95 -3.36 -7.39 6.68
C ARG A 95 -4.23 -7.23 5.42
N GLY A 96 -4.23 -8.25 4.57
CA GLY A 96 -5.07 -8.31 3.37
C GLY A 96 -6.51 -8.58 3.75
N LEU A 97 -7.44 -8.07 2.93
CA LEU A 97 -8.90 -8.28 2.99
C LEU A 97 -9.33 -9.77 2.99
N HIS A 98 -8.38 -10.70 2.96
CA HIS A 98 -8.57 -12.15 3.07
C HIS A 98 -8.87 -12.60 4.51
N SER A 99 -8.72 -11.74 5.53
CA SER A 99 -9.06 -12.07 6.92
C SER A 99 -10.58 -12.17 7.18
N VAL A 100 -11.41 -11.76 6.22
CA VAL A 100 -12.88 -11.89 6.26
C VAL A 100 -13.36 -13.23 5.66
N SER A 101 -12.48 -14.23 5.55
CA SER A 101 -12.83 -15.58 5.07
C SER A 101 -13.44 -16.49 6.17
N GLY A 102 -13.89 -15.92 7.29
CA GLY A 102 -14.53 -16.65 8.40
C GLY A 102 -16.06 -16.58 8.37
N PRO A 103 -16.77 -17.39 9.19
CA PRO A 103 -18.24 -17.36 9.29
C PRO A 103 -18.79 -15.96 9.63
N ARG A 104 -17.99 -15.13 10.32
CA ARG A 104 -18.32 -13.72 10.62
C ARG A 104 -18.39 -12.83 9.37
N GLY A 105 -17.54 -13.08 8.37
CA GLY A 105 -17.57 -12.37 7.10
C GLY A 105 -18.83 -12.64 6.30
N ARG A 106 -19.32 -13.90 6.34
CA ARG A 106 -20.59 -14.28 5.70
C ARG A 106 -21.78 -13.57 6.35
N LEU A 107 -21.81 -13.43 7.67
CA LEU A 107 -22.87 -12.71 8.38
C LEU A 107 -22.91 -11.22 8.00
N ILE A 108 -21.75 -10.58 7.89
CA ILE A 108 -21.66 -9.17 7.46
C ILE A 108 -22.17 -9.02 6.02
N ALA A 109 -21.72 -9.89 5.11
CA ALA A 109 -22.16 -9.86 3.71
C ALA A 109 -23.68 -10.07 3.58
N ILE A 110 -24.24 -11.04 4.30
CA ILE A 110 -25.69 -11.31 4.31
C ILE A 110 -26.46 -10.10 4.85
N GLY A 111 -26.00 -9.49 5.94
CA GLY A 111 -26.62 -8.30 6.52
C GLY A 111 -26.65 -7.13 5.55
N LEU A 112 -25.56 -6.92 4.81
CA LEU A 112 -25.44 -5.82 3.85
C LEU A 112 -26.35 -6.03 2.62
N VAL A 113 -26.43 -7.25 2.11
CA VAL A 113 -27.38 -7.61 1.04
C VAL A 113 -28.83 -7.44 1.49
N ALA A 114 -29.17 -7.87 2.71
CA ALA A 114 -30.52 -7.72 3.26
C ALA A 114 -30.90 -6.24 3.42
N ALA A 115 -30.00 -5.41 3.95
CA ALA A 115 -30.22 -3.98 4.08
C ALA A 115 -30.44 -3.30 2.71
N CYS A 116 -29.65 -3.66 1.69
CA CYS A 116 -29.86 -3.18 0.33
C CYS A 116 -31.21 -3.62 -0.26
N ALA A 117 -31.61 -4.88 -0.06
CA ALA A 117 -32.88 -5.39 -0.57
C ALA A 117 -34.08 -4.69 0.07
N VAL A 118 -34.03 -4.43 1.38
CA VAL A 118 -35.07 -3.68 2.11
C VAL A 118 -35.14 -2.23 1.63
N GLY A 119 -34.00 -1.55 1.50
CA GLY A 119 -33.94 -0.19 0.97
C GLY A 119 -34.49 -0.09 -0.46
N TYR A 120 -34.13 -1.04 -1.32
CA TYR A 120 -34.66 -1.12 -2.68
C TYR A 120 -36.17 -1.34 -2.70
N ALA A 121 -36.69 -2.28 -1.91
CA ALA A 121 -38.12 -2.56 -1.84
C ALA A 121 -38.92 -1.36 -1.31
N ALA A 122 -38.42 -0.66 -0.29
CA ALA A 122 -39.03 0.56 0.22
C ALA A 122 -39.04 1.68 -0.84
N GLY A 123 -37.94 1.85 -1.57
CA GLY A 123 -37.85 2.79 -2.69
C GLY A 123 -38.82 2.47 -3.83
N VAL A 124 -38.94 1.20 -4.22
CA VAL A 124 -39.89 0.75 -5.26
C VAL A 124 -41.34 0.87 -4.80
N ALA A 125 -41.63 0.60 -3.53
CA ALA A 125 -42.96 0.79 -2.96
C ALA A 125 -43.33 2.27 -2.93
N THR A 126 -42.40 3.15 -2.55
CA THR A 126 -42.64 4.60 -2.49
C THR A 126 -42.76 5.22 -3.89
N GLY A 127 -41.99 4.73 -4.86
CA GLY A 127 -42.08 5.16 -6.26
C GLY A 127 -43.30 4.64 -7.03
N ARG A 128 -44.06 3.68 -6.47
CA ARG A 128 -45.33 3.19 -7.05
C ARG A 128 -46.57 3.98 -6.59
N PHE A 129 -46.40 4.94 -5.67
CA PHE A 129 -47.47 5.79 -5.13
C PHE A 129 -47.35 7.26 -5.55
N TRP A 130 -46.58 7.55 -6.62
CA TRP A 130 -46.58 8.85 -7.31
C TRP A 130 -46.81 8.65 -8.82
#